data_AF-F0UNA2-F1
#
_entry.id   AF-F0UNA2-F1
#
_cell.length_a   1.000
_cell.length_b   1.000
_cell.length_c   1.000
_cell.angle_alpha   90.00
_cell.angle_beta   90.00
_cell.angle_gamma   90.00
#
_symmetry.space_group_name_H-M   'P 1'
#
loop_
_entity.id
_entity.type
_entity.pdbx_description
1 polymer ?
#
loop_
_entity_poly.entity_id
_entity_poly.type
_entity_poly.pdbx_seq_one_letter_code
_entity_poly.pdbx_strand_id
1 'polypeptide(L)'
;MFAIRPHKNNSDSYKEDCSETANFLPCRIHHDGPVNISTRYWNPVADEDNPDTATAYFRGRRLRGRRVPIPEGYEGILTSQTNGTSESGTKKNDQSHDLDQNENEDEESEGDGEDWTSFTILDKQGSFSAFMVWDHEKLPAADDPFVKGVSEWIRFAEAIHTTPSDTAQQDNGKPHGAEKDRNDKQDCMSSAS
;
A
#
# COMPACT_ATOMS: atom_id res chain seq x y z
N MET A 1 -18.42 -4.54 1.90
CA MET A 1 -17.29 -3.57 1.85
C MET A 1 -16.26 -3.92 2.93
N PHE A 2 -14.99 -3.55 2.82
CA PHE A 2 -14.01 -3.70 3.93
C PHE A 2 -13.71 -2.33 4.54
N ALA A 3 -13.52 -2.27 5.85
CA ALA A 3 -13.07 -1.08 6.56
C ALA A 3 -11.89 -1.44 7.47
N ILE A 4 -10.80 -0.69 7.39
CA ILE A 4 -9.64 -0.89 8.26
C ILE A 4 -9.91 -0.18 9.58
N ARG A 5 -9.76 -0.88 10.70
CA ARG A 5 -9.94 -0.27 12.02
C ARG A 5 -8.87 0.82 12.24
N PRO A 6 -9.27 2.05 12.63
CA PRO A 6 -8.31 3.09 12.94
C PRO A 6 -7.43 2.69 14.13
N HIS A 7 -6.16 3.11 14.10
CA HIS A 7 -5.18 2.81 15.14
C HIS A 7 -5.64 3.40 16.49
N LYS A 8 -5.83 2.56 17.52
CA LYS A 8 -6.09 3.04 18.89
C LYS A 8 -4.76 3.51 19.48
N ASN A 9 -4.63 4.82 19.71
CA ASN A 9 -3.56 5.36 20.54
C ASN A 9 -3.81 4.99 22.01
N ASN A 10 -3.58 3.74 22.38
CA ASN A 10 -3.62 3.30 23.79
C ASN A 10 -2.21 3.04 24.28
N SER A 11 -1.79 3.79 25.31
CA SER A 11 -0.43 3.89 25.87
C SER A 11 0.06 2.63 26.57
N ASP A 12 -0.10 1.46 25.96
CA ASP A 12 0.36 0.18 26.46
C ASP A 12 1.29 -0.44 25.42
N SER A 13 2.60 -0.23 25.62
CA SER A 13 3.75 -0.84 24.93
C SER A 13 3.51 -1.26 23.48
N TYR A 14 3.54 -0.29 22.56
CA TYR A 14 3.53 -0.54 21.13
C TYR A 14 4.75 -1.37 20.74
N LYS A 15 4.52 -2.53 20.11
CA LYS A 15 5.53 -3.01 19.16
C LYS A 15 5.55 -1.97 18.07
N GLU A 16 6.64 -1.20 17.98
CA GLU A 16 6.90 -0.34 16.83
C GLU A 16 6.61 -1.13 15.56
N ASP A 17 5.96 -0.47 14.60
CA ASP A 17 5.53 -1.01 13.32
C ASP A 17 6.54 -2.04 12.79
N CYS A 18 6.22 -3.32 13.02
CA CYS A 18 7.14 -4.40 12.67
C CYS A 18 7.10 -4.46 11.14
N SER A 19 8.18 -3.98 10.51
CA SER A 19 8.33 -4.00 9.05
C SER A 19 8.43 -5.46 8.61
N GLU A 20 7.29 -6.03 8.21
CA GLU A 20 7.23 -7.41 7.75
C GLU A 20 7.77 -7.52 6.32
N THR A 21 8.22 -8.72 5.94
CA THR A 21 8.63 -8.99 4.55
C THR A 21 7.62 -9.92 3.88
N ALA A 22 6.81 -9.39 2.97
CA ALA A 22 5.93 -10.18 2.14
C ALA A 22 6.74 -10.94 1.07
N ASN A 23 6.53 -12.25 0.96
CA ASN A 23 7.23 -13.14 0.02
C ASN A 23 6.23 -13.84 -0.91
N PHE A 24 6.32 -13.55 -2.21
CA PHE A 24 5.53 -14.23 -3.24
C PHE A 24 6.33 -15.39 -3.81
N LEU A 25 5.93 -16.61 -3.47
CA LEU A 25 6.62 -17.83 -3.89
C LEU A 25 6.04 -18.37 -5.21
N PRO A 26 6.86 -18.98 -6.07
CA PRO A 26 6.43 -19.56 -7.35
C PRO A 26 5.82 -20.97 -7.15
N CYS A 27 5.00 -21.13 -6.11
CA CYS A 27 4.31 -22.36 -5.76
C CYS A 27 3.15 -22.08 -4.79
N ARG A 28 2.15 -22.97 -4.80
CA ARG A 28 1.07 -22.97 -3.81
C ARG A 28 1.47 -23.81 -2.60
N ILE A 29 1.25 -23.27 -1.40
CA ILE A 29 1.38 -24.00 -0.14
C ILE A 29 -0.03 -24.34 0.33
N HIS A 30 -0.33 -25.63 0.53
CA HIS A 30 -1.62 -26.10 1.04
C HIS A 30 -1.65 -26.08 2.57
N HIS A 31 -1.32 -24.94 3.16
CA HIS A 31 -1.38 -24.72 4.59
C HIS A 31 -1.54 -23.23 4.82
N ASP A 32 -2.61 -22.86 5.52
CA ASP A 32 -2.91 -21.48 5.88
C ASP A 32 -2.79 -21.37 7.41
N GLY A 33 -1.82 -20.59 7.88
CA GLY A 33 -1.59 -20.40 9.30
C GLY A 33 -0.14 -20.07 9.64
N PRO A 34 0.13 -19.70 10.91
CA PRO A 34 1.47 -19.38 11.37
C PRO A 34 2.39 -20.61 11.28
N VAL A 35 3.63 -20.37 10.86
CA VAL A 35 4.68 -21.39 10.80
C VAL A 35 5.93 -20.83 11.47
N ASN A 36 6.54 -21.62 12.36
CA ASN A 36 7.83 -21.28 12.94
C ASN A 36 8.93 -21.58 11.91
N ILE A 37 9.27 -20.58 11.10
CA ILE A 37 10.28 -20.69 10.06
C ILE A 37 11.67 -20.47 10.67
N SER A 38 12.48 -21.52 10.71
CA SER A 38 13.90 -21.38 11.07
C SER A 38 14.74 -21.04 9.85
N THR A 39 15.93 -20.47 10.09
CA THR A 39 16.92 -20.16 9.04
C THR A 39 17.40 -21.40 8.28
N ARG A 40 17.16 -22.61 8.81
CA ARG A 40 17.40 -23.87 8.08
C ARG A 40 16.44 -24.07 6.90
N TYR A 41 15.19 -23.63 7.03
CA TYR A 41 14.14 -23.89 6.04
C TYR A 41 13.90 -22.72 5.09
N TRP A 42 14.18 -21.50 5.55
CA TRP A 42 14.06 -20.29 4.74
C TRP A 42 15.13 -19.30 5.19
N ASN A 43 16.04 -18.98 4.28
CA ASN A 43 17.10 -18.00 4.52
C ASN A 43 17.41 -17.26 3.21
N PRO A 44 16.63 -16.22 2.87
CA PRO A 44 16.97 -15.29 1.81
C PRO A 44 18.31 -14.62 2.09
N VAL A 45 19.25 -14.73 1.16
CA VAL A 45 20.55 -14.05 1.21
C VAL A 45 20.61 -13.08 0.04
N ALA A 46 20.80 -11.79 0.34
CA ALA A 46 20.98 -10.76 -0.69
C ALA A 46 22.27 -11.02 -1.45
N ASP A 47 22.28 -10.73 -2.75
CA ASP A 47 23.47 -10.86 -3.57
C ASP A 47 24.44 -9.70 -3.31
N GLU A 48 25.74 -9.97 -3.37
CA GLU A 48 26.78 -8.95 -3.11
C GLU A 48 26.74 -7.81 -4.14
N ASP A 49 26.40 -8.14 -5.39
CA ASP A 49 26.38 -7.18 -6.50
C ASP A 49 25.13 -6.28 -6.49
N ASN A 50 24.02 -6.75 -5.93
CA ASN A 50 22.74 -6.06 -5.98
C ASN A 50 21.85 -6.40 -4.76
N PRO A 51 21.61 -5.42 -3.86
CA PRO A 51 20.80 -5.64 -2.65
C PRO A 51 19.31 -5.85 -2.93
N ASP A 52 18.82 -5.51 -4.12
CA ASP A 52 17.43 -5.76 -4.54
C ASP A 52 17.25 -7.17 -5.13
N THR A 53 18.31 -7.98 -5.13
CA THR A 53 18.25 -9.37 -5.57
C THR A 53 18.71 -10.30 -4.47
N ALA A 54 18.11 -11.48 -4.39
CA ALA A 54 18.43 -12.45 -3.36
C ALA A 54 18.33 -13.89 -3.86
N THR A 55 18.97 -14.81 -3.14
CA THR A 55 18.84 -16.25 -3.31
C THR A 55 18.25 -16.88 -2.06
N ALA A 56 17.30 -17.78 -2.24
CA ALA A 56 16.80 -18.64 -1.18
C ALA A 56 16.64 -20.07 -1.70
N TYR A 57 16.49 -21.04 -0.79
CA TYR A 57 16.17 -22.41 -1.15
C TYR A 57 14.88 -22.83 -0.45
N PHE A 58 13.93 -23.36 -1.21
CA PHE A 58 12.68 -23.85 -0.68
C PHE A 58 12.43 -25.27 -1.19
N ARG A 59 12.26 -26.22 -0.26
CA ARG A 59 12.05 -27.65 -0.59
C ARG A 59 13.14 -28.22 -1.53
N GLY A 60 14.38 -27.76 -1.38
CA GLY A 60 15.52 -28.21 -2.19
C GLY A 60 15.62 -27.56 -3.58
N ARG A 61 14.77 -26.60 -3.92
CA ARG A 61 14.81 -25.85 -5.19
C ARG A 61 15.41 -24.47 -4.95
N ARG A 62 16.30 -24.03 -5.84
CA ARG A 62 16.88 -22.68 -5.77
C ARG A 62 15.86 -21.68 -6.29
N LEU A 63 15.61 -20.66 -5.49
CA LEU A 63 14.78 -19.52 -5.84
C LEU A 63 15.64 -18.28 -6.00
N ARG A 64 15.33 -17.48 -7.00
CA ARG A 64 15.93 -16.18 -7.25
C ARG A 64 14.85 -15.13 -7.04
N GLY A 65 15.16 -14.17 -6.18
CA GLY A 65 14.23 -13.19 -5.67
C GLY A 65 14.57 -11.80 -6.18
N ARG A 66 13.53 -11.02 -6.48
CA ARG A 66 13.61 -9.58 -6.76
C ARG A 66 12.80 -8.83 -5.73
N ARG A 67 13.42 -7.82 -5.13
CA ARG A 67 12.76 -6.86 -4.25
C ARG A 67 11.99 -5.85 -5.10
N VAL A 68 10.74 -5.62 -4.72
CA VAL A 68 9.84 -4.66 -5.37
C VAL A 68 9.42 -3.63 -4.31
N PRO A 69 9.93 -2.39 -4.39
CA PRO A 69 9.50 -1.33 -3.49
C PRO A 69 8.07 -0.91 -3.80
N ILE A 70 7.31 -0.60 -2.76
CA ILE A 70 6.02 0.07 -2.89
C ILE A 70 6.27 1.54 -3.30
N PRO A 71 5.51 2.11 -4.26
CA PRO A 71 5.67 3.50 -4.67
C PRO A 71 5.46 4.49 -3.52
N GLU A 72 6.07 5.66 -3.65
CA GLU A 72 5.89 6.75 -2.69
C GLU A 72 4.41 7.14 -2.56
N GLY A 73 3.97 7.47 -1.34
CA GLY A 73 2.56 7.74 -1.04
C GLY A 73 1.72 6.49 -0.79
N TYR A 74 2.27 5.29 -1.00
CA TYR A 74 1.60 4.02 -0.74
C TYR A 74 2.33 3.22 0.36
N GLU A 75 1.57 2.39 1.07
CA GLU A 75 2.07 1.46 2.07
C GLU A 75 1.42 0.09 1.86
N GLY A 76 2.20 -1.00 1.99
CA GLY A 76 1.66 -2.34 2.06
C GLY A 76 1.17 -2.63 3.48
N ILE A 77 -0.05 -3.12 3.64
CA ILE A 77 -0.63 -3.44 4.96
C ILE A 77 -0.98 -4.92 5.05
N LEU A 78 -0.72 -5.52 6.22
CA LEU A 78 -1.21 -6.85 6.56
C LEU A 78 -2.43 -6.69 7.44
N THR A 79 -3.53 -7.34 7.08
CA THR A 79 -4.79 -7.27 7.82
C THR A 79 -5.35 -8.64 8.12
N SER A 80 -5.94 -8.80 9.31
CA SER A 80 -6.78 -9.96 9.65
C SER A 80 -8.25 -9.54 9.68
N GLN A 81 -9.13 -10.34 9.09
CA GLN A 81 -10.57 -10.14 9.21
C GLN A 81 -11.02 -10.38 10.65
N THR A 82 -11.82 -9.47 11.19
CA THR A 82 -12.50 -9.69 12.47
C THR A 82 -13.81 -10.43 12.23
N ASN A 83 -14.22 -11.29 13.17
CA ASN A 83 -15.43 -12.12 13.05
C ASN A 83 -16.76 -11.34 13.20
N GLY A 84 -16.71 -10.00 13.25
CA GLY A 84 -17.87 -9.14 13.40
C GLY A 84 -18.16 -8.34 12.13
N THR A 85 -19.26 -8.67 11.46
CA THR A 85 -19.91 -7.77 10.51
C THR A 85 -20.51 -6.62 11.32
N SER A 86 -20.09 -5.38 11.07
CA SER A 86 -20.74 -4.22 11.67
C SER A 86 -21.89 -3.78 10.78
N GLU A 87 -23.10 -3.94 11.29
CA GLU A 87 -24.27 -3.24 10.77
C GLU A 87 -24.19 -1.80 11.30
N SER A 88 -24.18 -0.82 10.41
CA SER A 88 -24.29 0.59 10.80
C SER A 88 -25.74 0.92 11.18
N GLY A 89 -26.25 0.29 12.24
CA GLY A 89 -27.50 0.67 12.89
C GLY A 89 -27.23 1.82 13.86
N THR A 90 -27.55 3.05 13.43
CA THR A 90 -27.61 4.20 14.34
C THR A 90 -28.68 3.92 15.39
N LYS A 91 -28.31 3.36 16.55
CA LYS A 91 -29.20 3.32 17.73
C LYS A 91 -29.32 4.74 18.25
N LYS A 92 -30.30 5.49 17.73
CA LYS A 92 -30.78 6.70 18.38
C LYS A 92 -31.36 6.28 19.74
N ASN A 93 -30.72 6.79 20.77
CA ASN A 93 -31.32 6.96 22.08
C ASN A 93 -32.63 7.74 21.90
N ASP A 94 -33.77 7.20 22.32
CA ASP A 94 -34.83 8.05 22.86
C ASP A 94 -35.52 7.35 24.03
N GLN A 95 -35.65 8.09 25.12
CA GLN A 95 -36.36 7.68 26.31
C GLN A 95 -37.85 8.00 26.13
N SER A 96 -38.69 7.12 26.66
CA SER A 96 -40.11 7.34 27.06
C SER A 96 -41.12 7.74 25.97
N HIS A 97 -42.17 6.94 25.79
CA HIS A 97 -43.52 7.29 26.29
C HIS A 97 -44.49 6.10 26.16
N ASP A 98 -45.43 6.07 27.10
CA ASP A 98 -46.53 5.15 27.39
C ASP A 98 -47.56 4.92 26.25
N LEU A 99 -48.18 3.73 26.29
CA LEU A 99 -49.55 3.31 25.87
C LEU A 99 -50.01 3.51 24.41
N ASP A 100 -50.41 2.43 23.71
CA ASP A 100 -51.78 1.85 23.68
C ASP A 100 -52.00 0.98 22.41
N GLN A 101 -52.96 0.05 22.49
CA GLN A 101 -53.34 -0.97 21.51
C GLN A 101 -53.78 -0.43 20.14
N ASN A 102 -53.42 -1.14 19.06
CA ASN A 102 -54.38 -1.44 17.99
C ASN A 102 -53.91 -2.64 17.12
N GLU A 103 -54.74 -3.67 17.05
CA GLU A 103 -54.67 -4.74 16.05
C GLU A 103 -55.05 -4.16 14.68
N ASN A 104 -54.29 -4.44 13.61
CA ASN A 104 -54.77 -4.56 12.23
C ASN A 104 -53.66 -5.13 11.31
N GLU A 105 -53.95 -6.33 10.79
CA GLU A 105 -53.84 -6.77 9.39
C GLU A 105 -52.56 -6.48 8.58
N ASP A 106 -51.86 -7.59 8.26
CA ASP A 106 -51.29 -7.93 6.95
C ASP A 106 -50.83 -6.79 6.03
N GLU A 107 -49.60 -6.33 6.25
CA GLU A 107 -48.74 -5.91 5.15
C GLU A 107 -47.48 -6.77 5.20
N GLU A 108 -47.40 -7.77 4.30
CA GLU A 108 -46.14 -8.36 3.86
C GLU A 108 -45.30 -7.23 3.23
N SER A 109 -44.62 -6.47 4.09
CA SER A 109 -43.47 -5.70 3.68
C SER A 109 -42.35 -6.70 3.44
N GLU A 110 -42.34 -7.28 2.24
CA GLU A 110 -41.14 -7.74 1.54
C GLU A 110 -40.26 -6.49 1.33
N GLY A 111 -39.77 -5.97 2.46
CA GLY A 111 -38.76 -4.94 2.51
C GLY A 111 -37.48 -5.58 2.04
N ASP A 112 -37.30 -5.56 0.73
CA ASP A 112 -36.02 -5.60 0.03
C ASP A 112 -35.14 -4.41 0.46
N GLY A 113 -34.91 -4.29 1.76
CA GLY A 113 -33.85 -3.50 2.33
C GLY A 113 -32.57 -4.27 2.10
N GLU A 114 -32.17 -4.38 0.83
CA GLU A 114 -30.86 -4.87 0.44
C GLU A 114 -29.84 -4.22 1.37
N ASP A 115 -29.06 -5.08 2.02
CA ASP A 115 -27.99 -4.79 2.97
C ASP A 115 -26.87 -3.96 2.32
N TRP A 116 -27.16 -2.71 1.95
CA TRP A 116 -26.28 -1.86 1.13
C TRP A 116 -25.05 -1.35 1.90
N THR A 117 -24.88 -1.71 3.18
CA THR A 117 -23.78 -1.17 3.99
C THR A 117 -23.14 -2.15 4.97
N SER A 118 -23.29 -3.46 4.81
CA SER A 118 -22.46 -4.39 5.59
C SER A 118 -20.98 -4.23 5.22
N PHE A 119 -20.19 -3.88 6.23
CA PHE A 119 -18.75 -3.87 6.11
C PHE A 119 -18.11 -4.87 7.07
N THR A 120 -17.12 -5.58 6.52
CA THR A 120 -16.21 -6.41 7.29
C THR A 120 -15.09 -5.52 7.81
N ILE A 121 -14.86 -5.55 9.12
CA ILE A 121 -13.75 -4.83 9.74
C ILE A 121 -12.45 -5.64 9.62
N LEU A 122 -11.39 -4.96 9.19
CA LEU A 122 -10.04 -5.48 9.07
C LEU A 122 -9.16 -4.86 10.16
N ASP A 123 -8.44 -5.70 10.92
CA ASP A 123 -7.47 -5.26 11.92
C ASP A 123 -6.06 -5.24 11.31
N LYS A 124 -5.37 -4.08 11.35
CA LYS A 124 -3.97 -3.95 10.89
C LYS A 124 -3.07 -4.77 11.82
N GLN A 125 -2.36 -5.73 11.24
CA GLN A 125 -1.40 -6.60 11.92
C GLN A 125 0.05 -6.17 11.69
N GLY A 126 0.31 -5.46 10.60
CA GLY A 126 1.64 -4.95 10.27
C GLY A 126 1.64 -4.19 8.96
N SER A 127 2.81 -3.74 8.55
CA SER A 127 3.01 -3.11 7.25
C SER A 127 4.37 -3.43 6.65
N PHE A 128 4.51 -3.12 5.36
CA PHE A 128 5.74 -3.31 4.60
C PHE A 128 5.87 -2.23 3.52
N SER A 129 7.11 -1.80 3.28
CA SER A 129 7.47 -0.83 2.24
C SER A 129 7.98 -1.48 0.96
N ALA A 130 8.22 -2.79 0.98
CA ALA A 130 8.62 -3.59 -0.17
C ALA A 130 8.24 -5.06 0.02
N PHE A 131 8.15 -5.80 -1.08
CA PHE A 131 7.95 -7.25 -1.06
C PHE A 131 8.96 -7.96 -1.97
N MET A 132 9.11 -9.27 -1.78
CA MET A 132 9.99 -10.11 -2.59
C MET A 132 9.16 -10.98 -3.53
N VAL A 133 9.45 -10.91 -4.82
CA VAL A 133 8.93 -11.85 -5.84
C VAL A 133 10.01 -12.89 -6.10
N TRP A 134 9.65 -14.17 -5.99
CA TRP A 134 10.57 -15.30 -6.20
C TRP A 134 10.18 -16.10 -7.44
N ASP A 135 11.18 -16.56 -8.20
CA ASP A 135 10.99 -17.52 -9.29
C ASP A 135 12.06 -18.64 -9.23
N HIS A 136 11.80 -19.76 -9.88
CA HIS A 136 12.68 -20.93 -9.91
C HIS A 136 13.91 -20.65 -10.77
N GLU A 137 15.09 -20.76 -10.17
CA GLU A 137 16.41 -20.68 -10.84
C GLU A 137 16.75 -19.35 -11.55
N LYS A 138 15.77 -18.51 -11.87
CA LYS A 138 15.90 -17.28 -12.66
C LYS A 138 15.34 -16.09 -11.91
N LEU A 139 15.98 -14.94 -12.08
CA LEU A 139 15.48 -13.70 -11.49
C LEU A 139 14.19 -13.27 -12.21
N PRO A 140 13.09 -12.93 -11.50
CA PRO A 140 11.91 -12.32 -12.12
C PRO A 140 12.32 -11.12 -12.97
N ALA A 141 11.77 -11.00 -14.17
CA ALA A 141 12.12 -9.94 -15.09
C ALA A 141 11.40 -8.63 -14.75
N ALA A 142 11.77 -7.52 -15.40
CA ALA A 142 11.14 -6.22 -15.14
C ALA A 142 9.67 -6.17 -15.59
N ASP A 143 9.31 -7.05 -16.52
CA ASP A 143 7.96 -7.24 -17.03
C ASP A 143 7.15 -8.30 -16.27
N ASP A 144 7.67 -8.82 -15.15
CA ASP A 144 6.90 -9.71 -14.27
C ASP A 144 5.59 -9.03 -13.80
N PRO A 145 4.46 -9.76 -13.75
CA PRO A 145 3.16 -9.19 -13.44
C PRO A 145 3.11 -8.43 -12.11
N PHE A 146 3.79 -8.92 -11.07
CA PHE A 146 3.80 -8.26 -9.77
C PHE A 146 4.65 -6.99 -9.80
N VAL A 147 5.79 -7.04 -10.50
CA VAL A 147 6.68 -5.88 -10.68
C VAL A 147 5.96 -4.79 -11.46
N LYS A 148 5.35 -5.13 -12.60
CA LYS A 148 4.60 -4.16 -13.42
C LYS A 148 3.34 -3.64 -12.75
N GLY A 149 2.58 -4.52 -12.08
CA GLY A 149 1.36 -4.12 -11.38
C GLY A 149 1.63 -3.04 -10.32
N VAL A 150 2.75 -3.12 -9.62
CA VAL A 150 3.07 -2.12 -8.59
C VAL A 150 3.76 -0.88 -9.17
N SER A 151 4.69 -1.05 -10.11
CA SER A 151 5.48 0.07 -10.64
C SER A 151 4.79 0.88 -11.74
N GLU A 152 3.94 0.27 -12.55
CA GLU A 152 3.29 0.90 -13.70
C GLU A 152 1.82 1.20 -13.42
N TRP A 153 1.05 0.21 -12.95
CA TRP A 153 -0.41 0.36 -12.84
C TRP A 153 -0.80 1.38 -11.76
N ILE A 154 -0.11 1.42 -10.62
CA ILE A 154 -0.40 2.40 -9.57
C ILE A 154 -0.26 3.83 -10.10
N ARG A 155 0.87 4.14 -10.75
CA ARG A 155 1.13 5.46 -11.36
C ARG A 155 0.15 5.80 -12.48
N PHE A 156 -0.23 4.80 -13.27
CA PHE A 156 -1.22 4.99 -14.33
C PHE A 156 -2.60 5.30 -13.75
N ALA A 157 -3.02 4.61 -12.69
CA ALA A 157 -4.28 4.88 -12.00
C ALA A 157 -4.30 6.28 -11.38
N GLU A 158 -3.19 6.72 -10.77
CA GLU A 158 -3.04 8.11 -10.30
C GLU A 158 -3.26 9.09 -11.45
N ALA A 159 -2.57 8.92 -12.59
CA ALA A 159 -2.71 9.83 -13.72
C ALA A 159 -4.16 9.92 -14.24
N ILE A 160 -4.91 8.82 -14.27
CA ILE A 160 -6.32 8.82 -14.69
C ILE A 160 -7.23 9.54 -13.68
N HIS A 161 -6.99 9.32 -12.39
CA HIS A 161 -7.89 9.75 -11.33
C HIS A 161 -7.49 11.06 -10.65
N THR A 162 -6.34 11.64 -11.00
CA THR A 162 -5.96 12.98 -10.57
C THR A 162 -6.96 14.02 -11.08
N THR A 163 -7.39 14.91 -10.19
CA THR A 163 -8.20 16.06 -10.58
C THR A 163 -7.29 17.23 -10.91
N PRO A 164 -7.66 18.12 -11.85
CA PRO A 164 -6.80 19.21 -12.31
C PRO A 164 -6.44 20.26 -11.22
N SER A 165 -6.98 20.15 -10.01
CA SER A 165 -6.60 21.00 -8.87
C SER A 165 -5.31 20.55 -8.16
N ASP A 166 -4.86 19.31 -8.34
CA ASP A 166 -3.64 18.78 -7.67
C ASP A 166 -2.33 19.16 -8.37
N THR A 167 -2.39 19.75 -9.57
CA THR A 167 -1.20 20.09 -10.36
C THR A 167 -0.66 21.50 -10.10
N ALA A 168 -1.33 22.31 -9.28
CA ALA A 168 -0.98 23.71 -9.04
C ALA A 168 0.01 23.90 -7.87
N GLN A 169 1.07 23.10 -7.77
CA GLN A 169 2.17 23.42 -6.87
C GLN A 169 3.49 22.72 -7.21
N GLN A 170 3.93 22.78 -8.47
CA GLN A 170 5.33 22.50 -8.83
C GLN A 170 5.72 23.07 -10.21
N ASP A 171 5.40 24.34 -10.45
CA ASP A 171 6.07 25.13 -11.51
C ASP A 171 6.18 26.59 -11.06
N ASN A 172 7.12 26.86 -10.16
CA ASN A 172 7.62 28.23 -9.99
C ASN A 172 8.68 28.48 -11.06
N GLY A 173 8.18 28.84 -12.24
CA GLY A 173 8.96 29.28 -13.38
C GLY A 173 9.89 30.44 -13.02
N LYS A 174 11.14 30.34 -13.47
CA LYS A 174 12.06 31.47 -13.60
C LYS A 174 12.25 31.73 -15.10
N PRO A 175 11.70 32.81 -15.67
CA PRO A 175 11.95 33.12 -17.07
C PRO A 175 13.27 33.88 -17.17
N HIS A 176 14.29 33.29 -17.80
CA HIS A 176 15.44 34.07 -18.27
C HIS A 176 15.11 34.64 -19.65
N GLY A 177 14.58 35.88 -19.63
CA GLY A 177 14.50 36.72 -20.80
C GLY A 177 15.89 37.08 -21.31
N ALA A 178 16.07 36.92 -22.62
CA ALA A 178 17.20 37.43 -23.36
C ALA A 178 17.10 38.97 -23.44
N GLU A 179 18.13 39.68 -22.99
CA GLU A 179 18.36 41.06 -23.39
C GLU A 179 19.81 41.23 -23.78
N LYS A 180 19.97 41.77 -24.98
CA LYS A 180 21.19 41.92 -25.74
C LYS A 180 21.40 43.42 -25.81
N ASP A 181 22.47 43.94 -25.20
CA ASP A 181 22.97 45.24 -25.60
C ASP A 181 24.49 45.37 -25.54
N ARG A 182 24.96 46.17 -26.48
CA ARG A 182 26.32 46.38 -26.95
C ARG A 182 26.98 47.56 -26.23
N ASN A 183 28.30 47.66 -26.44
CA ASN A 183 29.23 48.78 -26.19
C ASN A 183 29.69 48.96 -24.73
N ASP A 184 30.92 49.37 -24.42
CA ASP A 184 32.01 49.93 -25.22
C ASP A 184 33.36 49.69 -24.52
N LYS A 185 34.44 49.91 -25.27
CA LYS A 185 35.87 49.82 -24.94
C LYS A 185 36.27 50.45 -23.59
N GLN A 186 37.28 49.87 -22.92
CA GLN A 186 38.47 50.63 -22.52
C GLN A 186 39.70 49.76 -22.25
N ASP A 187 40.81 50.14 -22.86
CA ASP A 187 42.18 49.69 -22.63
C ASP A 187 42.59 49.69 -21.15
N CYS A 188 43.44 48.73 -20.77
CA CYS A 188 44.69 49.03 -20.05
C CYS A 188 45.65 47.83 -20.14
N MET A 189 46.74 48.05 -20.88
CA MET A 189 48.00 47.33 -20.74
C MET A 189 48.51 47.44 -19.29
N SER A 190 49.12 46.37 -18.75
CA SER A 190 50.56 46.37 -18.42
C SER A 190 50.99 45.05 -17.79
N SER A 191 52.13 44.59 -18.26
CA SER A 191 53.01 43.55 -17.75
C SER A 191 53.27 43.62 -16.23
N ALA A 192 53.58 42.47 -15.62
CA ALA A 192 54.94 42.17 -15.13
C ALA A 192 55.02 40.79 -14.43
N SER A 193 56.06 40.05 -14.84
CA SER A 193 56.81 38.97 -14.17
C SER A 193 56.14 37.61 -13.94
#